data_AF-A0A428ZN89-F1
#
_entry.id   AF-A0A428ZN89-F1
#
_cell.length_a   1.000
_cell.length_b   1.000
_cell.length_c   1.000
_cell.angle_alpha   90.00
_cell.angle_beta   90.00
_cell.angle_gamma   90.00
#
_symmetry.space_group_name_H-M   'P 1'
#
loop_
_entity.id
_entity.type
_entity.pdbx_description
1 polymer ?
#
loop_
_entity_poly.entity_id
_entity_poly.type
_entity_poly.pdbx_seq_one_letter_code
_entity_poly.pdbx_strand_id
1 'polypeptide(L)'
;MKAMNRQIAVVLAAAVLVVHAAPASAATGSGTASVGSVDVVLEGKKRIVQPPVGQCLTSGGTVQNASKRIRLRGVAEFGDGTTKCTADKETGRIMVEATGQRFELNALPEYGGPRIRMNDYLATCATTLNGSVARMQFSGLVGMDAPKELTPNYTVMIPGDHPNDPPLAKVILNEIIVPSPPDGSITLNLMHVIFAPNGGGPITGELVVGGVYCTPLV
;
A
#
# COMPACT_ATOMS: atom_id res chain seq x y z
N MET A 1 19.67 -88.94 26.40
CA MET A 1 19.77 -87.57 26.96
C MET A 1 20.05 -86.59 25.83
N LYS A 2 19.05 -85.82 25.40
CA LYS A 2 19.25 -84.58 24.64
C LYS A 2 18.09 -83.65 24.96
N ALA A 3 18.42 -82.58 25.67
CA ALA A 3 17.49 -81.63 26.24
C ALA A 3 17.04 -80.60 25.20
N MET A 4 15.71 -80.49 25.08
CA MET A 4 14.88 -79.29 24.96
C MET A 4 15.58 -77.95 24.69
N ASN A 5 15.36 -77.38 23.50
CA ASN A 5 15.59 -75.96 23.21
C ASN A 5 14.25 -75.25 22.98
N ARG A 6 13.87 -74.39 23.94
CA ARG A 6 12.71 -73.48 23.87
C ARG A 6 12.92 -72.47 22.75
N GLN A 7 12.03 -72.44 21.76
CA GLN A 7 11.97 -71.33 20.80
C GLN A 7 11.21 -70.17 21.44
N ILE A 8 11.92 -69.06 21.64
CA ILE A 8 11.34 -67.78 22.07
C ILE A 8 10.78 -67.10 20.83
N ALA A 9 9.47 -66.93 20.76
CA ALA A 9 8.81 -66.14 19.74
C ALA A 9 9.06 -64.65 19.99
N VAL A 10 9.80 -63.99 19.11
CA VAL A 10 9.97 -62.53 19.10
C VAL A 10 8.84 -61.95 18.25
N VAL A 11 7.85 -61.35 18.90
CA VAL A 11 6.78 -60.59 18.23
C VAL A 11 7.37 -59.22 17.86
N LEU A 12 7.71 -59.02 16.59
CA LEU A 12 8.01 -57.70 16.03
C LEU A 12 6.70 -56.93 15.86
N ALA A 13 6.43 -55.98 16.77
CA ALA A 13 5.37 -55.00 16.59
C ALA A 13 5.84 -53.93 15.58
N ALA A 14 5.36 -54.01 14.34
CA ALA A 14 5.57 -52.96 13.34
C ALA A 14 4.67 -51.76 13.67
N ALA A 15 5.26 -50.72 14.26
CA ALA A 15 4.60 -49.42 14.43
C ALA A 15 4.51 -48.71 13.06
N VAL A 16 3.33 -48.73 12.44
CA VAL A 16 3.05 -47.95 11.23
C VAL A 16 2.85 -46.49 11.66
N LEU A 17 3.88 -45.67 11.48
CA LEU A 17 3.80 -44.22 11.62
C LEU A 17 2.98 -43.66 10.45
N VAL A 18 1.71 -43.33 10.71
CA VAL A 18 0.87 -42.58 9.76
C VAL A 18 1.33 -41.12 9.79
N VAL A 19 2.29 -40.78 8.94
CA VAL A 19 2.71 -39.40 8.70
C VAL A 19 1.54 -38.66 8.07
N HIS A 20 0.83 -37.85 8.87
CA HIS A 20 -0.13 -36.89 8.36
C HIS A 20 0.65 -35.77 7.66
N ALA A 21 0.82 -35.89 6.35
CA ALA A 21 1.25 -34.77 5.53
C ALA A 21 0.13 -33.72 5.58
N ALA A 22 0.34 -32.64 6.34
CA ALA A 22 -0.51 -31.46 6.24
C ALA A 22 -0.53 -31.01 4.77
N PRO A 23 -1.69 -30.66 4.19
CA PRO A 23 -1.73 -30.16 2.83
C PRO A 23 -0.84 -28.91 2.75
N ALA A 24 0.09 -28.91 1.80
CA ALA A 24 0.88 -27.73 1.49
C ALA A 24 -0.09 -26.64 1.04
N SER A 25 -0.35 -25.66 1.90
CA SER A 25 -1.01 -24.44 1.47
C SER A 25 -0.06 -23.78 0.48
N ALA A 26 -0.41 -23.79 -0.80
CA ALA A 26 0.28 -22.96 -1.78
C ALA A 26 0.35 -21.56 -1.19
N ALA A 27 1.56 -21.02 -1.04
CA ALA A 27 1.69 -19.63 -0.69
C ALA A 27 0.92 -18.88 -1.79
N THR A 28 -0.07 -18.10 -1.40
CA THR A 28 -0.76 -17.23 -2.35
C THR A 28 -0.03 -15.91 -2.25
N GLY A 29 0.11 -15.19 -3.37
CA GLY A 29 0.66 -13.84 -3.32
C GLY A 29 -0.06 -12.99 -2.25
N SER A 30 0.61 -11.96 -1.75
CA SER A 30 0.00 -11.00 -0.85
C SER A 30 -0.27 -9.70 -1.58
N GLY A 31 -1.33 -8.99 -1.17
CA GLY A 31 -1.60 -7.65 -1.62
C GLY A 31 -2.35 -6.84 -0.58
N THR A 32 -2.16 -5.52 -0.64
CA THR A 32 -2.84 -4.56 0.24
C THR A 32 -3.29 -3.35 -0.55
N ALA A 33 -4.34 -2.69 -0.09
CA ALA A 33 -4.80 -1.42 -0.64
C ALA A 33 -5.29 -0.50 0.48
N SER A 34 -5.08 0.80 0.32
CA SER A 34 -5.58 1.83 1.23
C SER A 34 -5.97 3.10 0.47
N VAL A 35 -7.01 3.77 0.94
CA VAL A 35 -7.49 5.05 0.39
C VAL A 35 -6.44 6.15 0.60
N GLY A 36 -5.73 6.12 1.72
CA GLY A 36 -4.58 6.98 2.00
C GLY A 36 -4.15 6.89 3.46
N SER A 37 -3.09 7.62 3.82
CA SER A 37 -2.55 7.71 5.18
C SER A 37 -1.83 9.03 5.38
N VAL A 38 -1.68 9.44 6.65
CA VAL A 38 -0.99 10.67 7.01
C VAL A 38 -0.13 10.43 8.24
N ASP A 39 1.10 10.91 8.22
CA ASP A 39 1.94 11.04 9.41
C ASP A 39 2.75 12.32 9.29
N VAL A 40 2.28 13.37 9.95
CA VAL A 40 2.90 14.70 9.87
C VAL A 40 3.11 15.30 11.23
N VAL A 41 4.10 16.18 11.33
CA VAL A 41 4.36 17.01 12.51
C VAL A 41 4.20 18.48 12.12
N LEU A 42 3.26 19.16 12.78
CA LEU A 42 3.03 20.60 12.63
C LEU A 42 3.87 21.37 13.64
N GLU A 43 4.61 22.36 13.14
CA GLU A 43 5.48 23.28 13.87
C GLU A 43 6.45 22.60 14.84
N GLY A 44 6.86 21.36 14.54
CA GLY A 44 7.69 20.54 15.43
C GLY A 44 7.01 20.13 16.75
N LYS A 45 5.71 20.37 16.92
CA LYS A 45 4.99 20.20 18.20
C LYS A 45 3.88 19.16 18.13
N LYS A 46 3.02 19.25 17.11
CA LYS A 46 1.79 18.46 17.03
C LYS A 46 1.89 17.41 15.95
N ARG A 47 1.99 16.14 16.35
CA ARG A 47 1.91 15.01 15.43
C ARG A 47 0.44 14.68 15.12
N ILE A 48 0.13 14.54 13.83
CA ILE A 48 -1.17 14.08 13.34
C ILE A 48 -0.90 12.79 12.56
N VAL A 49 -1.47 11.70 13.06
CA VAL A 49 -1.37 10.38 12.45
C VAL A 49 -2.75 9.91 12.05
N GLN A 50 -2.91 9.57 10.78
CA GLN A 50 -4.04 8.85 10.23
C GLN A 50 -3.50 7.53 9.66
N PRO A 51 -3.78 6.38 10.30
CA PRO A 51 -3.41 5.08 9.75
C PRO A 51 -4.11 4.82 8.40
N PRO A 52 -3.64 3.84 7.62
CA PRO A 52 -4.22 3.47 6.32
C PRO A 52 -5.75 3.40 6.34
N VAL A 53 -6.36 4.30 5.59
CA VAL A 53 -7.82 4.49 5.55
C VAL A 53 -8.47 3.39 4.74
N GLY A 54 -9.45 2.72 5.35
CA GLY A 54 -10.21 1.66 4.70
C GLY A 54 -9.34 0.50 4.21
N GLN A 55 -8.22 0.20 4.87
CA GLN A 55 -7.25 -0.77 4.38
C GLN A 55 -7.87 -2.15 4.15
N CYS A 56 -7.53 -2.81 3.04
CA CYS A 56 -7.75 -4.24 2.86
C CYS A 56 -6.41 -4.95 2.70
N LEU A 57 -6.42 -6.24 3.02
CA LEU A 57 -5.32 -7.17 2.79
C LEU A 57 -5.88 -8.50 2.26
N THR A 58 -5.12 -9.16 1.40
CA THR A 58 -5.46 -10.49 0.92
C THR A 58 -5.27 -11.52 2.03
N SER A 59 -6.36 -12.14 2.49
CA SER A 59 -6.35 -13.18 3.53
C SER A 59 -6.81 -14.55 2.99
N GLY A 60 -6.44 -14.88 1.75
CA GLY A 60 -6.90 -16.10 1.08
C GLY A 60 -8.35 -16.03 0.61
N GLY A 61 -8.82 -14.85 0.19
CA GLY A 61 -10.16 -14.63 -0.36
C GLY A 61 -10.37 -13.19 -0.82
N THR A 62 -11.63 -12.79 -0.94
CA THR A 62 -11.99 -11.39 -1.26
C THR A 62 -12.33 -10.64 0.03
N VAL A 63 -11.66 -9.51 0.25
CA VAL A 63 -11.91 -8.56 1.34
C VAL A 63 -12.26 -7.21 0.72
N GLN A 64 -13.34 -6.59 1.18
CA GLN A 64 -13.77 -5.27 0.74
C GLN A 64 -14.10 -4.40 1.93
N ASN A 65 -13.54 -3.20 1.96
CA ASN A 65 -13.77 -2.22 3.01
C ASN A 65 -14.23 -0.89 2.42
N ALA A 66 -14.88 -0.09 3.26
CA ALA A 66 -15.30 1.26 2.92
C ALA A 66 -14.93 2.22 4.05
N SER A 67 -14.68 3.47 3.68
CA SER A 67 -14.45 4.57 4.59
C SER A 67 -15.43 5.70 4.26
N LYS A 68 -15.92 6.35 5.31
CA LYS A 68 -16.60 7.63 5.19
C LYS A 68 -15.57 8.74 5.26
N ARG A 69 -15.97 9.94 4.84
CA ARG A 69 -15.17 11.16 4.94
C ARG A 69 -14.40 11.27 6.27
N ILE A 70 -13.09 11.48 6.16
CA ILE A 70 -12.15 11.74 7.26
C ILE A 70 -11.59 13.14 7.12
N ARG A 71 -11.68 13.94 8.18
CA ARG A 71 -11.16 15.31 8.22
C ARG A 71 -10.04 15.46 9.23
N LEU A 72 -8.84 15.72 8.73
CA LEU A 72 -7.68 16.10 9.53
C LEU A 72 -7.56 17.62 9.46
N ARG A 73 -8.14 18.31 10.46
CA ARG A 73 -8.25 19.78 10.46
C ARG A 73 -6.89 20.43 10.19
N GLY A 74 -6.86 21.28 9.16
CA GLY A 74 -5.65 22.01 8.74
C GLY A 74 -4.62 21.18 7.98
N VAL A 75 -4.84 19.88 7.77
CA VAL A 75 -3.87 19.00 7.08
C VAL A 75 -4.44 18.45 5.80
N ALA A 76 -5.46 17.58 5.89
CA ALA A 76 -6.02 16.90 4.74
C ALA A 76 -7.46 16.44 5.00
N GLU A 77 -8.19 16.23 3.92
CA GLU A 77 -9.51 15.61 3.93
C GLU A 77 -9.51 14.47 2.91
N PHE A 78 -9.92 13.29 3.35
CA PHE A 78 -10.27 12.17 2.48
C PHE A 78 -11.79 12.10 2.44
N GLY A 79 -12.39 12.15 1.26
CA GLY A 79 -13.82 11.87 1.12
C GLY A 79 -14.15 10.40 1.35
N ASP A 80 -15.30 9.95 0.85
CA ASP A 80 -15.60 8.52 0.94
C ASP A 80 -14.63 7.74 0.03
N GLY A 81 -14.36 6.50 0.41
CA GLY A 81 -13.48 5.63 -0.37
C GLY A 81 -13.74 4.17 -0.08
N THR A 82 -13.30 3.31 -0.99
CA THR A 82 -13.44 1.86 -0.89
C THR A 82 -12.13 1.19 -1.26
N THR A 83 -11.88 0.04 -0.66
CA THR A 83 -10.79 -0.84 -1.08
C THR A 83 -11.32 -2.24 -1.33
N LYS A 84 -10.70 -2.95 -2.26
CA LYS A 84 -11.01 -4.35 -2.56
C LYS A 84 -9.72 -5.11 -2.78
N CYS A 85 -9.53 -6.19 -2.04
CA CYS A 85 -8.39 -7.08 -2.15
C CYS A 85 -8.91 -8.48 -2.45
N THR A 86 -8.53 -9.04 -3.59
CA THR A 86 -8.97 -10.35 -4.06
C THR A 86 -7.76 -11.25 -4.20
N ALA A 87 -7.82 -12.41 -3.53
CA ALA A 87 -6.92 -13.53 -3.78
C ALA A 87 -7.70 -14.67 -4.42
N ASP A 88 -7.35 -14.98 -5.67
CA ASP A 88 -7.88 -16.14 -6.37
C ASP A 88 -7.13 -17.41 -5.93
N LYS A 89 -7.86 -18.37 -5.36
CA LYS A 89 -7.29 -19.62 -4.87
C LYS A 89 -6.93 -20.60 -5.97
N GLU A 90 -7.58 -20.52 -7.13
CA GLU A 90 -7.36 -21.44 -8.25
C GLU A 90 -6.11 -21.02 -9.03
N THR A 91 -5.97 -19.72 -9.26
CA THR A 91 -4.87 -19.18 -10.09
C THR A 91 -3.73 -18.57 -9.29
N GLY A 92 -3.90 -18.39 -7.97
CA GLY A 92 -2.94 -17.69 -7.10
C GLY A 92 -2.89 -16.18 -7.34
N ARG A 93 -3.72 -15.63 -8.25
CA ARG A 93 -3.65 -14.23 -8.67
C ARG A 93 -4.20 -13.30 -7.61
N ILE A 94 -3.46 -12.23 -7.37
CA ILE A 94 -3.89 -11.13 -6.53
C ILE A 94 -4.36 -9.96 -7.38
N MET A 95 -5.47 -9.36 -6.97
CA MET A 95 -5.92 -8.07 -7.49
C MET A 95 -6.33 -7.19 -6.30
N VAL A 96 -5.72 -6.02 -6.20
CA VAL A 96 -6.07 -5.04 -5.17
C VAL A 96 -6.40 -3.70 -5.80
N GLU A 97 -7.33 -3.00 -5.17
CA GLU A 97 -7.86 -1.71 -5.63
C GLU A 97 -8.11 -0.78 -4.43
N ALA A 98 -7.74 0.48 -4.60
CA ALA A 98 -8.15 1.60 -3.74
C ALA A 98 -8.83 2.67 -4.60
N THR A 99 -10.07 2.99 -4.26
CA THR A 99 -10.87 4.04 -4.90
C THR A 99 -11.23 5.08 -3.87
N GLY A 100 -11.10 6.35 -4.22
CA GLY A 100 -11.54 7.43 -3.34
C GLY A 100 -11.99 8.66 -4.10
N GLN A 101 -12.73 9.51 -3.41
CA GLN A 101 -13.26 10.75 -3.95
C GLN A 101 -13.00 11.93 -3.02
N ARG A 102 -13.00 13.14 -3.57
CA ARG A 102 -12.91 14.43 -2.88
C ARG A 102 -11.74 14.49 -1.89
N PHE A 103 -10.55 14.17 -2.37
CA PHE A 103 -9.34 14.40 -1.60
C PHE A 103 -8.97 15.89 -1.62
N GLU A 104 -8.61 16.43 -0.46
CA GLU A 104 -8.03 17.77 -0.34
C GLU A 104 -6.80 17.75 0.56
N LEU A 105 -5.70 18.32 0.08
CA LEU A 105 -4.56 18.71 0.89
C LEU A 105 -4.69 20.17 1.29
N ASN A 106 -4.80 20.41 2.59
CA ASN A 106 -5.13 21.70 3.19
C ASN A 106 -3.99 22.31 4.01
N ALA A 107 -2.86 21.63 4.09
CA ALA A 107 -1.74 22.00 4.95
C ALA A 107 -0.86 23.13 4.37
N LEU A 108 -0.84 23.28 3.05
CA LEU A 108 0.06 24.21 2.35
C LEU A 108 -0.44 25.67 2.30
N PRO A 109 -1.74 25.97 2.18
CA PRO A 109 -2.25 27.34 2.08
C PRO A 109 -1.86 28.30 3.20
N GLU A 110 -1.71 27.80 4.43
CA GLU A 110 -1.28 28.62 5.57
C GLU A 110 0.16 29.15 5.41
N TYR A 111 0.94 28.54 4.51
CA TYR A 111 2.35 28.84 4.29
C TYR A 111 2.63 29.34 2.86
N GLY A 112 1.62 29.86 2.17
CA GLY A 112 1.75 30.42 0.81
C GLY A 112 1.63 29.39 -0.32
N GLY A 113 1.48 28.10 0.01
CA GLY A 113 1.32 27.04 -0.98
C GLY A 113 -0.11 26.89 -1.50
N PRO A 114 -0.32 26.15 -2.60
CA PRO A 114 -1.64 25.91 -3.15
C PRO A 114 -2.43 24.90 -2.31
N ARG A 115 -3.76 25.00 -2.38
CA ARG A 115 -4.62 23.88 -1.96
C ARG A 115 -4.68 22.85 -3.08
N ILE A 116 -4.20 21.64 -2.82
CA ILE A 116 -4.24 20.56 -3.80
C ILE A 116 -5.53 19.76 -3.61
N ARG A 117 -6.29 19.54 -4.68
CA ARG A 117 -7.54 18.77 -4.64
C ARG A 117 -7.60 17.75 -5.75
N MET A 118 -8.34 16.68 -5.52
CA MET A 118 -8.61 15.62 -6.50
C MET A 118 -10.04 15.10 -6.32
N ASN A 119 -10.82 15.08 -7.41
CA ASN A 119 -12.22 14.72 -7.35
C ASN A 119 -12.41 13.22 -7.19
N ASP A 120 -11.70 12.43 -8.00
CA ASP A 120 -11.77 10.98 -8.00
C ASP A 120 -10.38 10.42 -8.23
N TYR A 121 -10.11 9.25 -7.65
CA TYR A 121 -8.87 8.54 -7.86
C TYR A 121 -9.04 7.03 -7.69
N LEU A 122 -8.21 6.30 -8.42
CA LEU A 122 -8.17 4.85 -8.47
C LEU A 122 -6.71 4.41 -8.53
N ALA A 123 -6.31 3.55 -7.59
CA ALA A 123 -5.04 2.84 -7.64
C ALA A 123 -5.33 1.34 -7.67
N THR A 124 -4.65 0.62 -8.56
CA THR A 124 -4.80 -0.83 -8.72
C THR A 124 -3.44 -1.49 -8.79
N CYS A 125 -3.38 -2.70 -8.28
CA CYS A 125 -2.24 -3.57 -8.48
C CYS A 125 -2.73 -5.00 -8.71
N ALA A 126 -2.08 -5.71 -9.62
CA ALA A 126 -2.42 -7.08 -9.94
C ALA A 126 -1.17 -7.93 -10.22
N THR A 127 -1.24 -9.18 -9.78
CA THR A 127 -0.24 -10.18 -10.10
C THR A 127 -0.34 -10.61 -11.56
N THR A 128 0.82 -10.83 -12.17
CA THR A 128 1.03 -11.35 -13.52
C THR A 128 1.97 -12.56 -13.49
N LEU A 129 2.14 -13.23 -14.63
CA LEU A 129 3.06 -14.36 -14.76
C LEU A 129 4.53 -13.96 -14.52
N ASN A 130 4.89 -12.71 -14.81
CA ASN A 130 6.27 -12.23 -14.80
C ASN A 130 6.55 -11.21 -13.68
N GLY A 131 5.68 -11.11 -12.67
CA GLY A 131 5.76 -10.08 -11.64
C GLY A 131 4.41 -9.47 -11.30
N SER A 132 4.41 -8.20 -10.90
CA SER A 132 3.21 -7.45 -10.57
C SER A 132 3.10 -6.21 -11.45
N VAL A 133 1.88 -5.79 -11.76
CA VAL A 133 1.62 -4.55 -12.50
C VAL A 133 0.71 -3.65 -11.69
N ALA A 134 1.06 -2.38 -11.60
CA ALA A 134 0.25 -1.36 -10.93
C ALA A 134 -0.20 -0.29 -11.93
N ARG A 135 -1.39 0.27 -11.71
CA ARG A 135 -1.96 1.34 -12.52
C ARG A 135 -2.68 2.33 -11.62
N MET A 136 -2.70 3.58 -12.05
CA MET A 136 -3.45 4.65 -11.40
C MET A 136 -4.28 5.43 -12.40
N GLN A 137 -5.33 6.07 -11.90
CA GLN A 137 -6.16 7.04 -12.61
C GLN A 137 -6.65 8.08 -11.62
N PHE A 138 -6.81 9.32 -12.06
CA PHE A 138 -7.47 10.35 -11.27
C PHE A 138 -8.15 11.40 -12.15
N SER A 139 -9.03 12.19 -11.54
CA SER A 139 -9.74 13.28 -12.18
C SER A 139 -9.80 14.53 -11.30
N GLY A 140 -9.99 15.69 -11.92
CA GLY A 140 -10.22 16.95 -11.20
C GLY A 140 -9.06 17.39 -10.32
N LEU A 141 -7.82 17.13 -10.74
CA LEU A 141 -6.63 17.64 -10.05
C LEU A 141 -6.59 19.17 -10.17
N VAL A 142 -6.48 19.84 -9.03
CA VAL A 142 -6.37 21.30 -8.90
C VAL A 142 -5.26 21.63 -7.91
N GLY A 143 -4.57 22.76 -8.09
CA GLY A 143 -3.55 23.26 -7.17
C GLY A 143 -2.13 22.84 -7.52
N MET A 144 -1.95 22.03 -8.57
CA MET A 144 -0.65 21.71 -9.16
C MET A 144 -0.83 21.27 -10.62
N ASP A 145 0.22 21.41 -11.41
CA ASP A 145 0.24 20.94 -12.79
C ASP A 145 0.60 19.46 -12.86
N ALA A 146 -0.07 18.74 -13.75
CA ALA A 146 0.29 17.38 -14.14
C ALA A 146 0.15 17.25 -15.67
N PRO A 147 1.12 16.61 -16.36
CA PRO A 147 1.01 16.37 -17.79
C PRO A 147 -0.15 15.41 -18.10
N LYS A 148 -0.66 15.47 -19.33
CA LYS A 148 -1.70 14.53 -19.80
C LYS A 148 -1.25 13.08 -19.71
N GLU A 149 0.05 12.84 -19.96
CA GLU A 149 0.69 11.54 -19.81
C GLU A 149 1.66 11.59 -18.64
N LEU A 150 1.33 10.87 -17.58
CA LEU A 150 2.17 10.79 -16.37
C LEU A 150 3.17 9.65 -16.49
N THR A 151 4.45 10.01 -16.51
CA THR A 151 5.53 9.04 -16.31
C THR A 151 5.55 8.54 -14.86
N PRO A 152 6.08 7.33 -14.60
CA PRO A 152 6.36 6.88 -13.24
C PRO A 152 7.21 7.91 -12.46
N ASN A 153 6.91 8.08 -11.18
CA ASN A 153 7.62 8.96 -10.24
C ASN A 153 7.64 10.44 -10.69
N TYR A 154 6.60 10.91 -11.38
CA TYR A 154 6.48 12.31 -11.79
C TYR A 154 6.46 13.21 -10.56
N THR A 155 7.45 14.10 -10.45
CA THR A 155 7.69 14.88 -9.24
C THR A 155 7.45 16.36 -9.49
N VAL A 156 6.73 16.99 -8.57
CA VAL A 156 6.49 18.43 -8.53
C VAL A 156 6.96 18.97 -7.18
N MET A 157 7.81 20.00 -7.21
CA MET A 157 8.20 20.75 -6.03
C MET A 157 7.22 21.89 -5.82
N ILE A 158 6.59 21.94 -4.65
CA ILE A 158 5.74 23.05 -4.26
C ILE A 158 6.63 24.16 -3.69
N PRO A 159 6.67 25.35 -4.31
CA PRO A 159 7.50 26.44 -3.84
C PRO A 159 7.02 26.98 -2.48
N GLY A 160 7.93 27.64 -1.76
CA GLY A 160 7.57 28.49 -0.63
C GLY A 160 6.96 29.82 -1.07
N ASP A 161 6.57 30.63 -0.09
CA ASP A 161 5.90 31.92 -0.30
C ASP A 161 6.81 32.92 -1.06
N HIS A 162 8.11 32.88 -0.81
CA HIS A 162 9.11 33.69 -1.52
C HIS A 162 10.02 32.85 -2.43
N PRO A 163 10.61 33.44 -3.50
CA PRO A 163 11.42 32.70 -4.48
C PRO A 163 12.63 31.94 -3.92
N ASN A 164 13.16 32.37 -2.78
CA ASN A 164 14.33 31.77 -2.13
C ASN A 164 13.96 30.88 -0.94
N ASP A 165 12.66 30.76 -0.64
CA ASP A 165 12.21 29.90 0.45
C ASP A 165 12.41 28.43 0.06
N PRO A 166 12.74 27.56 1.04
CA PRO A 166 12.77 26.14 0.78
C PRO A 166 11.38 25.66 0.33
N PRO A 167 11.32 24.64 -0.55
CA PRO A 167 10.04 24.09 -1.00
C PRO A 167 9.24 23.55 0.19
N LEU A 168 7.93 23.85 0.20
CA LEU A 168 7.02 23.40 1.26
C LEU A 168 6.78 21.90 1.20
N ALA A 169 6.71 21.34 -0.01
CA ALA A 169 6.48 19.94 -0.22
C ALA A 169 7.09 19.45 -1.54
N LYS A 170 7.39 18.15 -1.59
CA LYS A 170 7.62 17.38 -2.81
C LYS A 170 6.43 16.47 -3.02
N VAL A 171 5.71 16.65 -4.13
CA VAL A 171 4.60 15.78 -4.52
C VAL A 171 5.08 14.84 -5.62
N ILE A 172 4.91 13.54 -5.40
CA ILE A 172 5.24 12.49 -6.36
C ILE A 172 3.92 11.86 -6.80
N LEU A 173 3.61 11.97 -8.08
CA LEU A 173 2.48 11.29 -8.71
C LEU A 173 2.95 10.00 -9.37
N ASN A 174 2.09 8.98 -9.35
CA ASN A 174 2.40 7.67 -9.93
C ASN A 174 3.74 7.12 -9.38
N GLU A 175 3.92 7.19 -8.06
CA GLU A 175 5.14 6.71 -7.41
C GLU A 175 5.16 5.19 -7.47
N ILE A 176 6.18 4.63 -8.12
CA ILE A 176 6.39 3.20 -8.26
C ILE A 176 7.64 2.82 -7.48
N ILE A 177 7.46 1.95 -6.49
CA ILE A 177 8.54 1.43 -5.66
C ILE A 177 8.65 -0.06 -5.94
N VAL A 178 9.85 -0.47 -6.36
CA VAL A 178 10.23 -1.87 -6.55
C VAL A 178 11.36 -2.17 -5.58
N PRO A 179 11.33 -3.31 -4.86
CA PRO A 179 12.41 -3.67 -3.96
C PRO A 179 13.77 -3.77 -4.66
N SER A 180 14.83 -3.59 -3.88
CA SER A 180 16.21 -3.82 -4.31
C SER A 180 16.83 -4.90 -3.41
N PRO A 181 17.08 -6.13 -3.91
CA PRO A 181 16.91 -6.58 -5.30
C PRO A 181 15.43 -6.74 -5.72
N PRO A 182 15.10 -6.64 -7.02
CA PRO A 182 13.73 -6.86 -7.51
C PRO A 182 13.26 -8.29 -7.26
N ASP A 183 12.12 -8.43 -6.57
CA ASP A 183 11.47 -9.71 -6.28
C ASP A 183 10.15 -9.89 -7.05
N GLY A 184 9.84 -8.97 -7.98
CA GLY A 184 8.58 -8.97 -8.74
C GLY A 184 7.39 -8.34 -8.01
N SER A 185 7.58 -7.87 -6.77
CA SER A 185 6.58 -7.07 -6.06
C SER A 185 6.61 -5.62 -6.50
N ILE A 186 5.49 -4.94 -6.31
CA ILE A 186 5.34 -3.52 -6.66
C ILE A 186 4.49 -2.83 -5.62
N THR A 187 4.94 -1.66 -5.17
CA THR A 187 4.11 -0.69 -4.47
C THR A 187 3.82 0.46 -5.42
N LEU A 188 2.57 0.90 -5.48
CA LEU A 188 2.19 2.14 -6.13
C LEU A 188 1.50 3.05 -5.11
N ASN A 189 1.99 4.29 -5.03
CA ASN A 189 1.26 5.38 -4.42
C ASN A 189 0.78 6.31 -5.54
N LEU A 190 -0.51 6.56 -5.60
CA LEU A 190 -1.06 7.46 -6.61
C LEU A 190 -0.52 8.87 -6.43
N MET A 191 -0.50 9.35 -5.18
CA MET A 191 0.17 10.59 -4.78
C MET A 191 0.89 10.36 -3.47
N HIS A 192 2.16 10.77 -3.40
CA HIS A 192 2.95 10.83 -2.19
C HIS A 192 3.45 12.26 -1.98
N VAL A 193 3.08 12.86 -0.86
CA VAL A 193 3.47 14.21 -0.46
C VAL A 193 4.48 14.11 0.67
N ILE A 194 5.67 14.62 0.44
CA ILE A 194 6.73 14.73 1.45
C ILE A 194 6.85 16.20 1.83
N PHE A 195 6.51 16.55 3.06
CA PHE A 195 6.57 17.92 3.56
C PHE A 195 7.99 18.27 3.99
N ALA A 196 8.39 19.53 3.74
CA ALA A 196 9.73 20.04 4.03
C ALA A 196 10.83 19.08 3.56
N PRO A 197 10.90 18.74 2.26
CA PRO A 197 11.81 17.71 1.73
C PRO A 197 13.30 18.00 1.97
N ASN A 198 13.66 19.24 2.34
CA ASN A 198 15.01 19.66 2.71
C ASN A 198 15.30 19.58 4.23
N GLY A 199 14.38 19.03 5.03
CA GLY A 199 14.59 18.78 6.46
C GLY A 199 14.26 19.94 7.40
N GLY A 200 13.56 20.98 6.92
CA GLY A 200 13.13 22.11 7.75
C GLY A 200 11.91 22.81 7.16
N GLY A 201 10.93 23.12 8.01
CA GLY A 201 9.68 23.77 7.61
C GLY A 201 8.62 23.68 8.71
N PRO A 202 7.50 24.41 8.55
CA PRO A 202 6.41 24.41 9.53
C PRO A 202 5.60 23.12 9.53
N ILE A 203 5.74 22.28 8.51
CA ILE A 203 5.18 20.93 8.46
C ILE A 203 6.27 19.98 7.99
N THR A 204 6.42 18.84 8.66
CA THR A 204 7.29 17.74 8.24
C THR A 204 6.51 16.42 8.23
N GLY A 205 7.08 15.40 7.59
CA GLY A 205 6.47 14.07 7.47
C GLY A 205 5.86 13.86 6.09
N GLU A 206 4.87 12.97 6.00
CA GLU A 206 4.35 12.50 4.72
C GLU A 206 2.85 12.24 4.72
N LEU A 207 2.29 12.24 3.52
CA LEU A 207 0.92 11.88 3.23
C LEU A 207 0.89 11.04 1.95
N VAL A 208 0.13 9.94 1.98
CA VAL A 208 -0.07 9.05 0.84
C VAL A 208 -1.54 9.03 0.47
N VAL A 209 -1.82 9.05 -0.83
CA VAL A 209 -3.15 8.86 -1.42
C VAL A 209 -3.10 7.66 -2.37
N GLY A 210 -4.07 6.77 -2.25
CA GLY A 210 -4.22 5.60 -3.13
C GLY A 210 -2.98 4.70 -3.11
N GLY A 211 -2.70 4.08 -1.97
CA GLY A 211 -1.58 3.15 -1.80
C GLY A 211 -2.00 1.72 -2.09
N VAL A 212 -1.30 1.04 -2.99
CA VAL A 212 -1.50 -0.38 -3.31
C VAL A 212 -0.17 -1.14 -3.35
N TYR A 213 -0.22 -2.42 -3.00
CA TYR A 213 0.93 -3.32 -3.03
C TYR A 213 0.49 -4.71 -3.49
N CYS A 214 1.32 -5.39 -4.29
CA CYS A 214 1.20 -6.83 -4.55
C CYS A 214 2.55 -7.49 -4.69
N THR A 215 2.59 -8.79 -4.36
CA THR A 215 3.68 -9.70 -4.69
C THR A 215 3.40 -10.44 -6.01
N PRO A 216 4.45 -11.02 -6.65
CA PRO A 216 4.25 -11.93 -7.76
C PRO A 216 3.51 -13.21 -7.32
N LEU A 217 3.22 -14.08 -8.30
CA LEU A 217 2.88 -15.48 -8.01
C LEU A 217 4.11 -16.14 -7.36
N VAL A 218 3.85 -17.02 -6.39
CA VAL A 218 4.86 -17.85 -5.72
C VAL A 218 4.63 -19.33 -6.03
#